data_AF-A0A523S457-F1
#
_entry.id   AF-A0A523S457-F1
#
_cell.length_a   1.000
_cell.length_b   1.000
_cell.length_c   1.000
_cell.angle_alpha   90.00
_cell.angle_beta   90.00
_cell.angle_gamma   90.00
#
_symmetry.space_group_name_H-M   'P 1'
#
loop_
_entity.id
_entity.type
_entity.pdbx_description
1 polymer ?
#
loop_
_entity_poly.entity_id
_entity_poly.type
_entity_poly.pdbx_seq_one_letter_code
_entity_poly.pdbx_strand_id
1 'polypeptide(L)' 'MNRSEQPKERGWRCFCPYCEEELVISPAPYCQPCSVILRYCIRCKIVVVREAKVCPQCGQPLE' A
#
# COMPACT_ATOMS: atom_id res chain seq x y z
N MET A 1 -2.90 -30.51 20.63
CA MET A 1 -3.10 -29.83 19.32
C MET A 1 -3.92 -28.58 19.56
N ASN A 2 -3.30 -27.40 19.70
CA ASN A 2 -4.03 -26.14 19.86
C ASN A 2 -3.60 -25.20 18.74
N ARG A 3 -4.38 -25.23 17.65
CA ARG A 3 -4.21 -24.41 16.45
C ARG A 3 -4.90 -23.07 16.71
N SER A 4 -4.16 -22.11 17.27
CA SER A 4 -4.62 -20.72 17.35
C SER A 4 -4.57 -20.11 15.96
N GLU A 5 -5.63 -20.33 15.19
CA GLU A 5 -5.85 -19.68 13.90
C GLU A 5 -6.22 -18.21 14.20
N GLN A 6 -5.19 -17.38 14.38
CA GLN A 6 -5.36 -15.93 14.34
C GLN A 6 -6.09 -15.57 13.04
N PRO A 7 -7.01 -14.58 13.05
CA PRO A 7 -7.66 -14.12 11.84
C PRO A 7 -6.55 -13.76 10.86
N LYS A 8 -6.46 -14.51 9.76
CA LYS A 8 -5.63 -14.12 8.62
C LYS A 8 -6.29 -12.86 8.08
N GLU A 9 -5.94 -11.73 8.67
CA GLU A 9 -5.93 -10.46 7.98
C GLU A 9 -5.18 -10.76 6.69
N ARG A 10 -5.93 -11.01 5.61
CA ARG A 10 -5.38 -11.05 4.27
C ARG A 10 -5.01 -9.60 3.98
N GLY A 11 -3.98 -9.10 4.67
CA GLY A 11 -3.34 -7.84 4.41
C GLY A 11 -2.98 -7.89 2.95
N TRP A 12 -3.69 -7.08 2.18
CA TRP A 12 -3.43 -6.94 0.76
C TRP A 12 -1.97 -6.55 0.65
N ARG A 13 -1.10 -7.38 0.09
CA ARG A 13 0.32 -7.02 -0.01
C ARG A 13 0.44 -5.91 -1.05
N CYS A 14 0.96 -4.77 -0.65
CA CYS A 14 1.30 -3.71 -1.59
C CYS A 14 2.78 -3.81 -1.92
N PHE A 15 3.15 -3.43 -3.14
CA PHE A 15 4.53 -3.46 -3.59
C PHE A 15 4.92 -2.08 -4.09
N CYS A 16 6.15 -1.66 -3.82
CA CYS A 16 6.66 -0.40 -4.33
C CYS A 16 6.63 -0.41 -5.87
N PRO A 17 6.08 0.62 -6.54
CA PRO A 17 6.01 0.64 -8.00
C PRO A 17 7.38 0.86 -8.65
N TYR A 18 8.41 1.14 -7.86
CA TYR A 18 9.77 1.43 -8.33
C TYR A 18 10.72 0.25 -8.19
N CYS A 19 10.65 -0.47 -7.06
CA CYS A 19 11.58 -1.54 -6.73
C CYS A 19 10.89 -2.86 -6.38
N GLU A 20 9.55 -2.92 -6.48
CA GLU A 20 8.74 -4.11 -6.20
C GLU A 20 8.88 -4.65 -4.76
N GLU A 21 9.46 -3.87 -3.85
CA GLU A 21 9.62 -4.23 -2.45
C GLU A 21 8.26 -4.31 -1.76
N GLU A 22 8.05 -5.32 -0.91
CA GLU A 22 6.80 -5.47 -0.16
C GLU A 22 6.66 -4.32 0.85
N LEU A 23 5.53 -3.61 0.76
CA LEU A 23 5.18 -2.50 1.62
C LEU A 23 4.10 -2.96 2.60
N VAL A 24 4.29 -2.60 3.87
CA VAL A 24 3.27 -2.75 4.89
C VAL A 24 2.11 -1.82 4.55
N ILE A 25 0.89 -2.36 4.47
CA ILE A 25 -0.34 -1.57 4.33
C ILE A 25 -0.45 -0.67 5.56
N SER A 26 -0.15 0.59 5.34
CA SER A 26 -0.30 1.70 6.27
C SER A 26 -1.06 2.80 5.51
N PRO A 27 -1.67 3.78 6.17
CA PRO A 27 -2.15 4.99 5.50
C PRO A 27 -1.03 5.71 4.72
N ALA A 28 0.23 5.50 5.11
CA ALA A 28 1.40 6.07 4.45
C ALA A 28 2.51 5.01 4.34
N PRO A 29 2.45 4.08 3.36
CA PRO A 29 3.51 3.13 3.13
C PRO A 29 4.80 3.85 2.72
N TYR A 30 5.92 3.51 3.35
CA TYR A 30 7.22 4.06 3.01
C TYR A 30 8.12 2.97 2.46
N CYS A 31 8.71 3.23 1.30
CA CYS A 31 9.70 2.36 0.70
C CYS A 31 11.10 2.81 1.16
N GLN A 32 11.77 2.02 2.01
CA GLN A 32 13.14 2.31 2.45
C GLN A 32 14.14 2.33 1.28
N PRO A 33 14.18 1.32 0.37
CA PRO A 33 15.13 1.32 -0.74
C PRO A 33 15.02 2.53 -1.67
N CYS A 34 13.80 2.94 -2.01
CA CYS A 34 13.56 4.10 -2.88
C CYS A 34 13.54 5.42 -2.10
N SER A 35 13.46 5.36 -0.77
CA SER A 35 13.23 6.51 0.11
C SER A 35 12.02 7.37 -0.29
N VAL A 36 10.96 6.73 -0.78
CA VAL A 36 9.70 7.40 -1.18
C VAL A 36 8.58 7.03 -0.22
N ILE A 37 7.80 8.04 0.15
CA ILE A 37 6.52 7.80 0.80
C ILE A 37 5.48 7.63 -0.31
N LEU A 38 4.61 6.65 -0.12
CA LEU A 38 3.54 6.31 -1.03
C LEU A 38 2.21 6.53 -0.30
N ARG A 39 1.14 6.67 -1.07
CA ARG A 39 -0.25 6.62 -0.63
C ARG A 39 -0.90 5.37 -1.19
N TYR A 40 -1.98 4.93 -0.57
CA TYR A 40 -2.74 3.78 -1.02
C TYR A 40 -4.12 4.21 -1.51
N CYS A 41 -4.46 3.84 -2.75
CA CYS A 41 -5.81 4.03 -3.25
C CYS A 41 -6.66 2.83 -2.88
N ILE A 42 -7.62 2.99 -1.96
CA ILE A 42 -8.51 1.89 -1.53
C ILE A 42 -9.39 1.38 -2.67
N ARG A 43 -9.80 2.25 -3.61
CA ARG A 43 -10.65 1.86 -4.75
C ARG A 43 -9.90 1.03 -5.79
N CYS A 44 -8.76 1.53 -6.24
CA CYS A 44 -7.95 0.86 -7.26
C CYS A 44 -7.02 -0.21 -6.68
N LYS A 45 -6.83 -0.20 -5.35
CA LYS A 45 -5.91 -1.07 -4.61
C LYS A 45 -4.48 -1.01 -5.12
N ILE A 46 -4.07 0.21 -5.51
CA ILE A 46 -2.73 0.52 -5.98
C ILE A 46 -2.03 1.44 -4.99
N VAL A 47 -0.71 1.34 -4.94
CA VAL A 47 0.13 2.37 -4.33
C VAL A 47 0.48 3.43 -5.36
N VAL A 48 0.60 4.65 -4.88
CA VAL A 48 0.90 5.84 -5.69
C VAL A 48 1.84 6.72 -4.91
N VAL A 49 2.57 7.60 -5.58
CA VAL A 49 3.49 8.54 -4.92
C VAL A 49 2.75 9.44 -3.92
N ARG A 50 3.38 9.77 -2.80
CA ARG A 50 2.77 10.64 -1.77
C ARG A 50 2.40 12.03 -2.31
N GLU A 51 3.14 12.51 -3.30
CA GLU A 51 2.89 13.78 -3.96
C GLU A 51 1.57 13.77 -4.76
N ALA A 52 1.07 12.57 -5.13
CA ALA A 52 -0.21 12.43 -5.77
C ALA A 52 -1.32 12.74 -4.75
N LYS A 53 -2.10 13.78 -5.06
CA LYS A 53 -3.31 14.13 -4.31
C LYS A 53 -4.51 13.28 -4.74
N VAL A 54 -4.47 12.78 -5.97
CA VAL A 54 -5.52 11.96 -6.59
C VAL A 54 -4.92 10.72 -7.21
N CYS A 55 -5.71 9.64 -7.21
CA CYS A 55 -5.33 8.39 -7.85
C CYS A 55 -5.28 8.60 -9.37
N PRO A 56 -4.16 8.29 -10.05
CA PRO A 56 -4.03 8.43 -11.50
C PRO A 56 -4.93 7.44 -12.27
N GLN A 57 -5.42 6.38 -11.62
CA GLN A 57 -6.29 5.38 -12.22
C GLN A 57 -7.79 5.73 -12.14
N CYS A 58 -8.27 6.30 -11.03
CA CYS A 58 -9.69 6.61 -10.86
C CYS A 58 -10.01 8.08 -10.60
N GLY A 59 -9.01 8.94 -10.48
CA GLY A 59 -9.18 10.37 -10.20
C GLY A 59 -9.71 10.70 -8.80
N GLN A 60 -9.85 9.71 -7.91
CA GLN A 60 -10.34 9.94 -6.54
C GLN A 60 -9.21 10.44 -5.63
N PRO A 61 -9.54 11.26 -4.61
CA PRO A 61 -8.57 11.70 -3.62
C PRO A 61 -7.94 10.51 -2.90
N LEU A 62 -6.65 10.63 -2.62
CA LEU A 62 -5.88 9.62 -1.90
C LEU A 62 -5.84 9.97 -0.43
N GLU A 63 -6.42 9.11 0.41
CA GLU A 63 -6.39 9.24 1.87
C GLU A 63 -5.07 8.72 2.47
#